data_AF-A0A183BHY9-F1
#
_entry.id   AF-A0A183BHY9-F1
#
_cell.length_a   1.000
_cell.length_b   1.000
_cell.length_c   1.000
_cell.angle_alpha   90.00
_cell.angle_beta   90.00
_cell.angle_gamma   90.00
#
_symmetry.space_group_name_H-M   'P 1'
#
loop_
_entity.id
_entity.type
_entity.pdbx_description
1 polymer ?
#
loop_
_entity_poly.entity_id
_entity_poly.type
_entity_poly.pdbx_seq_one_letter_code
_entity_poly.pdbx_strand_id
1 'polypeptide(L)'
;MSSPPTATHILNLLDAIDKLKHLKRTGWVLVGISEPETVASHMYRMATLAMTLSAHRADLNVDKCIRMALVHDVGEAIIGDITPHCGVSSEEKFRREKKAVETISNWLPETVGNEWKTLWTEYEAGRSSEAKAVKQLDKLDMLAQAFSYEEKLSIDLSEFVEATADAFPEEPFASWAAQIRQKRNRKTDAN
;
A
#
# COMPACT_ATOMS: atom_id res chain seq x y z
N MET A 1 -28.12 0.27 16.85
CA MET A 1 -26.87 1.00 17.15
C MET A 1 -25.89 -0.04 17.65
N SER A 2 -24.74 -0.18 17.00
CA SER A 2 -23.69 -1.11 17.43
C SER A 2 -23.10 -0.65 18.76
N SER A 3 -22.78 -1.60 19.64
CA SER A 3 -22.14 -1.30 20.93
C SER A 3 -20.76 -0.66 20.70
N PRO A 4 -20.36 0.33 21.51
CA PRO A 4 -19.04 0.94 21.39
C PRO A 4 -17.94 -0.11 21.67
N PRO A 5 -16.76 0.04 21.05
CA PRO A 5 -15.63 -0.84 21.30
C PRO A 5 -15.24 -0.76 22.78
N THR A 6 -14.89 -1.91 23.37
CA THR A 6 -14.38 -1.97 24.73
C THR A 6 -13.00 -1.30 24.79
N ALA A 7 -12.57 -0.89 25.99
CA ALA A 7 -11.21 -0.34 26.17
C ALA A 7 -10.14 -1.33 25.65
N THR A 8 -10.32 -2.62 25.88
CA THR A 8 -9.43 -3.68 25.35
C THR A 8 -9.38 -3.69 23.84
N HIS A 9 -10.52 -3.53 23.15
CA HIS A 9 -10.54 -3.48 21.69
C HIS A 9 -9.77 -2.27 21.15
N ILE A 10 -9.94 -1.10 21.77
CA ILE A 10 -9.18 0.10 21.38
C ILE A 10 -7.67 -0.09 21.60
N LEU A 11 -7.27 -0.68 22.74
CA LEU A 11 -5.85 -0.96 22.99
C LEU A 11 -5.26 -1.94 21.96
N ASN A 12 -5.98 -3.01 21.61
CA ASN A 12 -5.53 -3.94 20.57
C ASN A 12 -5.38 -3.26 19.20
N LEU A 13 -6.33 -2.37 18.86
CA LEU A 13 -6.27 -1.60 17.62
C LEU A 13 -5.06 -0.66 17.61
N LEU A 14 -4.81 0.05 18.72
CA LEU A 14 -3.66 0.93 18.88
C LEU A 14 -2.36 0.14 18.69
N ASP A 15 -2.22 -1.01 19.34
CA ASP A 15 -1.04 -1.87 19.22
C ASP A 15 -0.82 -2.37 17.78
N ALA A 16 -1.90 -2.75 17.08
CA ALA A 16 -1.80 -3.20 15.70
C ALA A 16 -1.37 -2.08 14.75
N ILE A 17 -1.96 -0.89 14.88
CA ILE A 17 -1.57 0.28 14.07
C ILE A 17 -0.13 0.71 14.41
N ASP A 18 0.28 0.62 15.68
CA ASP A 18 1.63 0.95 16.11
C ASP A 18 2.68 0.03 15.49
N LYS A 19 2.40 -1.27 15.41
CA LYS A 19 3.27 -2.23 14.70
C LYS A 19 3.54 -1.82 13.26
N LEU A 20 2.54 -1.30 12.54
CA LEU A 20 2.71 -0.85 11.14
C LEU A 20 3.66 0.35 11.00
N LYS A 21 3.80 1.19 12.06
CA LYS A 21 4.78 2.30 12.08
C LYS A 21 6.22 1.82 12.19
N HIS A 22 6.42 0.58 12.62
CA HIS A 22 7.73 -0.03 12.84
C HIS A 22 8.02 -1.19 11.89
N LEU A 23 6.99 -1.69 11.21
CA LEU A 23 7.12 -2.71 10.18
C LEU A 23 7.75 -2.10 8.92
N LYS A 24 9.06 -2.29 8.79
CA LYS A 24 9.84 -1.95 7.59
C LYS A 24 9.35 -2.77 6.41
N ARG A 25 9.17 -2.16 5.24
CA ARG A 25 8.78 -2.90 4.03
C ARG A 25 9.87 -3.88 3.63
N THR A 26 9.51 -5.15 3.56
CA THR A 26 10.42 -6.29 3.42
C THR A 26 11.23 -6.21 2.12
N GLY A 27 10.64 -5.73 1.01
CA GLY A 27 11.35 -5.56 -0.26
C GLY A 27 12.61 -4.71 -0.12
N TRP A 28 12.51 -3.57 0.58
CA TRP A 28 13.66 -2.67 0.82
C TRP A 28 14.67 -3.27 1.80
N VAL A 29 14.21 -4.03 2.80
CA VAL A 29 15.09 -4.73 3.76
C VAL A 29 15.95 -5.77 3.03
N LEU A 30 15.36 -6.54 2.11
CA LEU A 30 16.05 -7.60 1.38
C LEU A 30 17.18 -7.09 0.48
N VAL A 31 17.05 -5.87 -0.05
CA VAL A 31 18.08 -5.21 -0.87
C VAL A 31 19.02 -4.31 -0.06
N GLY A 32 18.96 -4.39 1.27
CA GLY A 32 19.94 -3.76 2.16
C GLY A 32 19.76 -2.26 2.37
N ILE A 33 18.55 -1.70 2.15
CA ILE A 33 18.25 -0.32 2.54
C ILE A 33 18.37 -0.21 4.07
N SER A 34 19.22 0.71 4.55
CA SER A 34 19.50 0.87 5.99
C SER A 34 18.28 1.40 6.76
N GLU A 35 17.66 2.46 6.24
CA GLU A 35 16.46 3.10 6.77
C GLU A 35 15.29 2.99 5.78
N PRO A 36 14.73 1.77 5.61
CA PRO A 36 13.61 1.54 4.73
C PRO A 36 12.34 2.17 5.31
N GLU A 37 11.45 2.60 4.42
CA GLU A 37 10.13 3.06 4.80
C GLU A 37 9.36 1.95 5.52
N THR A 38 8.36 2.37 6.28
CA THR A 38 7.44 1.46 6.97
C THR A 38 6.16 1.29 6.18
N VAL A 39 5.41 0.22 6.46
CA VAL A 39 4.09 -0.01 5.86
C VAL A 39 3.14 1.15 6.14
N ALA A 40 3.17 1.71 7.35
CA ALA A 40 2.37 2.90 7.67
C ALA A 40 2.76 4.14 6.82
N SER A 41 4.05 4.38 6.58
CA SER A 41 4.49 5.51 5.72
C SER A 41 4.10 5.34 4.26
N HIS A 42 4.12 4.10 3.76
CA HIS A 42 3.65 3.75 2.43
C HIS A 42 2.14 4.04 2.28
N MET A 43 1.32 3.49 3.18
CA MET A 43 -0.13 3.74 3.18
C MET A 43 -0.47 5.23 3.34
N TYR A 44 0.30 5.97 4.15
CA TYR A 44 0.14 7.41 4.31
C TYR A 44 0.37 8.17 3.01
N ARG A 45 1.47 7.88 2.30
CA ARG A 45 1.78 8.57 1.04
C ARG A 45 0.76 8.20 -0.04
N MET A 46 0.34 6.94 -0.13
CA MET A 46 -0.76 6.51 -1.01
C MET A 46 -2.07 7.24 -0.72
N ALA A 47 -2.51 7.31 0.55
CA ALA A 47 -3.75 7.99 0.93
C ALA A 47 -3.69 9.48 0.59
N THR A 48 -2.52 10.12 0.76
CA THR A 48 -2.29 11.51 0.37
C THR A 48 -2.36 11.67 -1.15
N LEU A 49 -1.76 10.76 -1.92
CA LEU A 49 -1.86 10.77 -3.39
C LEU A 49 -3.30 10.56 -3.87
N ALA A 50 -4.07 9.69 -3.20
CA ALA A 50 -5.46 9.43 -3.53
C ALA A 50 -6.32 10.70 -3.47
N MET A 51 -6.05 11.62 -2.53
CA MET A 51 -6.75 12.92 -2.44
C MET A 51 -6.63 13.75 -3.73
N THR A 52 -5.53 13.61 -4.47
CA THR A 52 -5.31 14.37 -5.72
C THR A 52 -6.13 13.85 -6.89
N LEU A 53 -6.68 12.64 -6.80
CA LEU A 53 -7.41 12.01 -7.90
C LEU A 53 -8.72 12.74 -8.23
N SER A 54 -9.28 13.53 -7.31
CA SER A 54 -10.47 14.34 -7.59
C SER A 54 -10.28 15.29 -8.78
N ALA A 55 -9.05 15.74 -9.04
CA ALA A 55 -8.71 16.63 -10.15
C ALA A 55 -8.55 15.89 -11.49
N HIS A 56 -8.43 14.56 -11.48
CA HIS A 56 -8.06 13.76 -12.65
C HIS A 56 -9.10 12.69 -13.01
N ARG A 57 -9.90 12.24 -12.05
CA ARG A 57 -10.78 11.07 -12.17
C ARG A 57 -12.12 11.32 -11.49
N ALA A 58 -13.01 12.00 -12.22
CA ALA A 58 -14.35 12.33 -11.75
C ALA A 58 -15.26 11.10 -11.57
N ASP A 59 -14.88 9.94 -12.11
CA ASP A 59 -15.57 8.66 -11.95
C ASP A 59 -15.30 7.97 -10.61
N LEU A 60 -14.30 8.41 -9.84
CA LEU A 60 -13.90 7.75 -8.60
C LEU A 60 -14.55 8.39 -7.37
N ASN A 61 -14.96 7.54 -6.43
CA ASN A 61 -15.16 7.98 -5.05
C ASN A 61 -13.81 8.13 -4.33
N VAL A 62 -13.28 9.35 -4.29
CA VAL A 62 -11.96 9.65 -3.71
C VAL A 62 -11.89 9.33 -2.21
N ASP A 63 -12.95 9.59 -1.45
CA ASP A 63 -13.00 9.24 -0.02
C ASP A 63 -12.84 7.73 0.19
N LYS A 64 -13.46 6.94 -0.69
CA LYS A 64 -13.32 5.48 -0.70
C LYS A 64 -11.90 5.06 -1.05
N CYS A 65 -11.26 5.68 -2.06
CA CYS A 65 -9.86 5.42 -2.41
C CYS A 65 -8.91 5.69 -1.22
N ILE A 66 -9.10 6.81 -0.51
CA ILE A 66 -8.30 7.17 0.68
C ILE A 66 -8.46 6.11 1.77
N ARG A 67 -9.71 5.74 2.08
CA ARG A 67 -10.00 4.72 3.10
C ARG A 67 -9.44 3.35 2.72
N MET A 68 -9.55 2.98 1.44
CA MET A 68 -8.99 1.73 0.92
C MET A 68 -7.46 1.72 1.04
N ALA A 69 -6.78 2.81 0.67
CA ALA A 69 -5.33 2.94 0.80
C ALA A 69 -4.86 2.81 2.26
N LEU A 70 -5.62 3.33 3.22
CA LEU A 70 -5.31 3.23 4.66
C LEU A 70 -5.57 1.84 5.27
N VAL A 71 -6.32 0.97 4.58
CA VAL A 71 -6.76 -0.34 5.10
C VAL A 71 -6.08 -1.50 4.38
N HIS A 72 -5.62 -1.33 3.14
CA HIS A 72 -5.23 -2.45 2.29
C HIS A 72 -4.13 -3.35 2.89
N ASP A 73 -3.13 -2.77 3.56
CA ASP A 73 -2.05 -3.52 4.22
C ASP A 73 -2.23 -3.64 5.75
N VAL A 74 -3.41 -3.34 6.30
CA VAL A 74 -3.60 -3.37 7.76
C VAL A 74 -3.41 -4.78 8.35
N GLY A 75 -3.65 -5.82 7.54
CA GLY A 75 -3.42 -7.22 7.93
C GLY A 75 -1.95 -7.54 8.24
N GLU A 76 -1.01 -6.79 7.66
CA GLU A 76 0.43 -6.97 7.86
C GLU A 76 0.84 -6.69 9.32
N ALA A 77 0.04 -5.96 10.08
CA ALA A 77 0.23 -5.77 11.52
C ALA A 77 0.27 -7.09 12.31
N ILE A 78 -0.34 -8.16 11.77
CA ILE A 78 -0.38 -9.48 12.37
C ILE A 78 0.58 -10.45 11.67
N ILE A 79 0.67 -10.40 10.34
CA ILE A 79 1.37 -11.43 9.56
C ILE A 79 2.74 -10.99 9.01
N GLY A 80 3.10 -9.71 9.16
CA GLY A 80 4.26 -9.07 8.53
C GLY A 80 4.03 -8.73 7.05
N ASP A 81 4.97 -7.99 6.46
CA ASP A 81 5.00 -7.70 5.02
C ASP A 81 5.55 -8.93 4.29
N ILE A 82 4.65 -9.71 3.69
CA ILE A 82 4.96 -10.95 2.95
C ILE A 82 5.21 -10.61 1.48
N THR A 83 6.44 -10.83 1.03
CA THR A 83 6.85 -10.61 -0.37
C THR A 83 6.91 -11.92 -1.16
N PRO A 84 7.03 -11.86 -2.51
CA PRO A 84 7.23 -13.06 -3.33
C PRO A 84 8.46 -13.89 -2.93
N HIS A 85 9.47 -13.29 -2.28
CA HIS A 85 10.69 -13.98 -1.83
C HIS A 85 10.50 -14.77 -0.53
N CYS A 86 9.35 -14.64 0.16
CA CYS A 86 9.08 -15.33 1.42
C CYS A 86 8.62 -16.78 1.25
N GLY A 87 8.44 -17.27 0.01
CA GLY A 87 8.04 -18.67 -0.25
C GLY A 87 6.59 -19.01 0.15
N VAL A 88 5.75 -18.00 0.37
CA VAL A 88 4.33 -18.15 0.68
C VAL A 88 3.54 -18.04 -0.62
N SER A 89 2.67 -19.01 -0.93
CA SER A 89 1.82 -18.95 -2.11
C SER A 89 0.82 -17.79 -2.02
N SER A 90 0.37 -17.26 -3.16
CA SER A 90 -0.62 -16.18 -3.18
C SER A 90 -1.92 -16.55 -2.47
N GLU A 91 -2.34 -17.81 -2.56
CA GLU A 91 -3.53 -18.32 -1.86
C GLU A 91 -3.35 -18.33 -0.34
N GLU A 92 -2.19 -18.79 0.14
CA GLU A 92 -1.90 -18.80 1.58
C GLU A 92 -1.69 -17.39 2.13
N LYS A 93 -1.05 -16.49 1.36
CA LYS A 93 -0.94 -15.07 1.68
C LYS A 93 -2.33 -14.46 1.86
N PHE A 94 -3.18 -14.60 0.85
CA PHE A 94 -4.57 -14.10 0.89
C PHE A 94 -5.34 -14.64 2.10
N ARG A 95 -5.24 -15.95 2.38
CA ARG A 95 -5.92 -16.57 3.52
C ARG A 95 -5.44 -15.99 4.86
N ARG A 96 -4.12 -15.77 5.01
CA ARG A 96 -3.52 -15.18 6.22
C ARG A 96 -3.95 -13.73 6.40
N GLU A 97 -3.89 -12.93 5.33
CA GLU A 97 -4.28 -11.52 5.35
C GLU A 97 -5.76 -11.36 5.65
N LYS A 98 -6.62 -12.13 4.98
CA LYS A 98 -8.06 -12.13 5.24
C LYS A 98 -8.35 -12.37 6.72
N LYS A 99 -7.73 -13.40 7.31
CA LYS A 99 -7.89 -13.71 8.75
C LYS A 99 -7.38 -12.57 9.64
N ALA A 100 -6.27 -11.95 9.27
CA ALA A 100 -5.72 -10.81 10.01
C ALA A 100 -6.65 -9.60 9.97
N VAL A 101 -7.15 -9.23 8.79
CA VAL A 101 -8.10 -8.12 8.60
C VAL A 101 -9.40 -8.40 9.32
N GLU A 102 -9.94 -9.63 9.27
CA GLU A 102 -11.12 -10.03 10.04
C GLU A 102 -10.88 -9.88 11.55
N THR A 103 -9.70 -10.26 12.03
CA THR A 103 -9.33 -10.13 13.45
C THR A 103 -9.29 -8.66 13.89
N ILE A 104 -8.59 -7.81 13.14
CA ILE A 104 -8.48 -6.37 13.44
C ILE A 104 -9.85 -5.69 13.36
N SER A 105 -10.65 -6.07 12.37
CA SER A 105 -11.99 -5.53 12.16
C SER A 105 -12.96 -5.82 13.31
N ASN A 106 -12.75 -6.90 14.06
CA ASN A 106 -13.57 -7.24 15.22
C ASN A 106 -13.31 -6.34 16.45
N TRP A 107 -12.24 -5.54 16.44
CA TRP A 107 -11.96 -4.55 17.48
C TRP A 107 -12.63 -3.19 17.19
N LEU A 108 -13.17 -3.01 16.00
CA LEU A 108 -13.85 -1.79 15.57
C LEU A 108 -15.35 -1.85 15.87
N PRO A 109 -16.05 -0.70 15.92
CA PRO A 109 -17.51 -0.71 15.83
C PRO A 109 -17.96 -1.50 14.60
N GLU A 110 -19.03 -2.28 14.72
CA GLU A 110 -19.48 -3.23 13.68
C GLU A 110 -19.56 -2.61 12.27
N THR A 111 -20.09 -1.39 12.17
CA THR A 111 -20.20 -0.66 10.89
C THR A 111 -18.83 -0.39 10.27
N VAL A 112 -17.86 0.06 11.06
CA VAL A 112 -16.50 0.37 10.62
C VAL A 112 -15.73 -0.92 10.31
N GLY A 113 -15.85 -1.95 11.15
CA GLY A 113 -15.22 -3.24 10.90
C GLY A 113 -15.74 -3.91 9.63
N ASN A 114 -17.05 -3.81 9.34
CA ASN A 114 -17.63 -4.29 8.08
C ASN A 114 -17.16 -3.48 6.87
N GLU A 115 -17.02 -2.16 7.02
CA GLU A 115 -16.43 -1.29 5.99
C GLU A 115 -14.99 -1.72 5.67
N TRP A 116 -14.14 -1.93 6.68
CA TRP A 116 -12.75 -2.35 6.48
C TRP A 116 -12.62 -3.69 5.75
N LYS A 117 -13.38 -4.70 6.18
CA LYS A 117 -13.43 -6.01 5.48
C LYS A 117 -13.86 -5.87 4.01
N THR A 118 -14.84 -4.99 3.76
CA THR A 118 -15.35 -4.74 2.40
C THR A 118 -14.29 -4.05 1.54
N LEU A 119 -13.67 -2.97 2.04
CA LEU A 119 -12.62 -2.24 1.35
C LEU A 119 -11.42 -3.13 1.04
N TRP A 120 -10.98 -3.93 2.01
CA TRP A 120 -9.88 -4.87 1.82
C TRP A 120 -10.20 -5.93 0.76
N THR A 121 -11.38 -6.57 0.86
CA THR A 121 -11.81 -7.58 -0.12
C THR A 121 -11.95 -6.98 -1.53
N GLU A 122 -12.42 -5.75 -1.63
CA GLU A 122 -12.55 -5.03 -2.90
C GLU A 122 -11.19 -4.69 -3.50
N TYR A 123 -10.25 -4.21 -2.67
CA TYR A 123 -8.87 -3.97 -3.07
C TYR A 123 -8.23 -5.25 -3.61
N GLU A 124 -8.32 -6.36 -2.87
CA GLU A 124 -7.75 -7.65 -3.28
C GLU A 124 -8.36 -8.16 -4.58
N ALA A 125 -9.69 -8.02 -4.75
CA ALA A 125 -10.35 -8.41 -5.99
C ALA A 125 -9.90 -7.57 -7.20
N GLY A 126 -9.53 -6.30 -7.02
CA GLY A 126 -8.97 -5.46 -8.08
C GLY A 126 -9.93 -5.17 -9.25
N ARG A 127 -11.25 -5.23 -9.02
CA ARG A 127 -12.26 -5.14 -10.09
C ARG A 127 -12.92 -3.77 -10.21
N SER A 128 -13.16 -3.07 -9.10
CA SER A 128 -13.78 -1.74 -9.12
C SER A 128 -12.80 -0.68 -9.61
N SER A 129 -13.32 0.46 -10.07
CA SER A 129 -12.50 1.60 -10.49
C SER A 129 -11.63 2.10 -9.34
N GLU A 130 -12.17 2.16 -8.12
CA GLU A 130 -11.42 2.56 -6.92
C GLU A 130 -10.30 1.55 -6.59
N ALA A 131 -10.57 0.25 -6.62
CA ALA A 131 -9.53 -0.76 -6.36
C ALA A 131 -8.41 -0.72 -7.40
N LYS A 132 -8.74 -0.55 -8.68
CA LYS A 132 -7.76 -0.40 -9.76
C LYS A 132 -6.92 0.88 -9.59
N ALA A 133 -7.55 1.98 -9.20
CA ALA A 133 -6.86 3.23 -8.92
C ALA A 133 -5.91 3.09 -7.72
N VAL A 134 -6.34 2.47 -6.62
CA VAL A 134 -5.52 2.29 -5.41
C VAL A 134 -4.38 1.28 -5.66
N LYS A 135 -4.58 0.22 -6.44
CA LYS A 135 -3.48 -0.68 -6.86
C LYS A 135 -2.44 0.03 -7.73
N GLN A 136 -2.87 0.94 -8.61
CA GLN A 136 -1.94 1.78 -9.36
C GLN A 136 -1.19 2.74 -8.44
N LEU A 137 -1.84 3.31 -7.42
CA LEU A 137 -1.15 4.12 -6.41
C LEU A 137 -0.13 3.32 -5.61
N ASP A 138 -0.41 2.08 -5.22
CA ASP A 138 0.55 1.19 -4.52
C ASP A 138 1.83 1.03 -5.37
N LYS A 139 1.68 0.67 -6.65
CA LYS A 139 2.83 0.53 -7.56
C LYS A 139 3.53 1.85 -7.86
N LEU A 140 2.80 2.95 -7.95
CA LEU A 140 3.37 4.27 -8.20
C LEU A 140 4.22 4.72 -7.00
N ASP A 141 3.72 4.48 -5.80
CA ASP A 141 4.40 4.77 -4.54
C ASP A 141 5.72 3.99 -4.45
N MET A 142 5.68 2.69 -4.75
CA MET A 142 6.86 1.83 -4.80
C MET A 142 7.88 2.31 -5.86
N LEU A 143 7.42 2.68 -7.06
CA LEU A 143 8.28 3.23 -8.12
C LEU A 143 8.95 4.54 -7.70
N ALA A 144 8.18 5.46 -7.10
CA ALA A 144 8.69 6.73 -6.60
C ALA A 144 9.71 6.52 -5.46
N GLN A 145 9.47 5.53 -4.59
CA GLN A 145 10.37 5.19 -3.50
C GLN A 145 11.68 4.58 -4.00
N ALA A 146 11.63 3.65 -4.96
CA ALA A 146 12.81 3.08 -5.59
C ALA A 146 13.70 4.20 -6.14
N PHE A 147 13.12 5.09 -6.95
CA PHE A 147 13.84 6.25 -7.49
C PHE A 147 14.44 7.12 -6.37
N SER A 148 13.67 7.45 -5.32
CA SER A 148 14.19 8.24 -4.20
C SER A 148 15.39 7.58 -3.49
N TYR A 149 15.39 6.26 -3.35
CA TYR A 149 16.51 5.53 -2.75
C TYR A 149 17.74 5.50 -3.65
N GLU A 150 17.57 5.22 -4.95
CA GLU A 150 18.67 5.31 -5.92
C GLU A 150 19.31 6.70 -5.89
N GLU A 151 18.50 7.76 -5.78
CA GLU A 151 19.00 9.12 -5.73
C GLU A 151 19.83 9.44 -4.48
N LYS A 152 19.45 8.88 -3.34
CA LYS A 152 20.08 9.17 -2.04
C LYS A 152 21.29 8.29 -1.77
N LEU A 153 21.27 7.05 -2.26
CA LEU A 153 22.22 6.01 -1.88
C LEU A 153 23.14 5.61 -3.03
N SER A 154 22.90 6.09 -4.25
CA SER A 154 23.70 5.75 -5.45
C SER A 154 23.80 4.24 -5.68
N ILE A 155 22.68 3.54 -5.51
CA ILE A 155 22.51 2.11 -5.74
C ILE A 155 21.62 1.86 -6.96
N ASP A 156 21.60 0.64 -7.47
CA ASP A 156 20.70 0.20 -8.53
C ASP A 156 19.50 -0.56 -7.95
N LEU A 157 18.29 -0.07 -8.22
CA LEU A 157 17.02 -0.71 -7.87
C LEU A 157 16.16 -0.97 -9.12
N SER A 158 16.80 -1.22 -10.27
CA SER A 158 16.13 -1.48 -11.56
C SER A 158 15.09 -2.59 -11.47
N GLU A 159 15.30 -3.62 -10.65
CA GLU A 159 14.34 -4.72 -10.47
C GLU A 159 12.95 -4.22 -10.01
N PHE A 160 12.90 -3.21 -9.13
CA PHE A 160 11.63 -2.63 -8.67
C PHE A 160 10.98 -1.77 -9.75
N VAL A 161 11.79 -1.10 -10.57
CA VAL A 161 11.30 -0.31 -11.70
C VAL A 161 10.71 -1.22 -12.77
N GLU A 162 11.40 -2.30 -13.11
CA GLU A 162 10.96 -3.33 -14.07
C GLU A 162 9.69 -4.04 -13.58
N ALA A 163 9.60 -4.36 -12.29
CA ALA A 163 8.40 -4.94 -11.69
C ALA A 163 7.13 -4.07 -11.81
N THR A 164 7.27 -2.79 -12.19
CA THR A 164 6.14 -1.87 -12.42
C THR A 164 5.86 -1.57 -13.89
N ALA A 165 6.55 -2.23 -14.83
CA ALA A 165 6.49 -1.89 -16.27
C ALA A 165 5.04 -1.78 -16.79
N ASP A 166 4.21 -2.77 -16.48
CA ASP A 166 2.83 -2.88 -16.94
C ASP A 166 1.79 -2.46 -15.88
N ALA A 167 2.23 -1.82 -14.80
CA ALA A 167 1.39 -1.52 -13.66
C ALA A 167 0.43 -0.33 -13.85
N PHE A 168 0.57 0.46 -14.92
CA PHE A 168 -0.10 1.77 -15.07
C PHE A 168 -0.90 1.88 -16.38
N PRO A 169 -1.99 1.11 -16.57
CA PRO A 169 -2.80 1.17 -17.78
C PRO A 169 -3.73 2.39 -17.88
N GLU A 170 -3.94 3.14 -16.78
CA GLU A 170 -4.91 4.24 -16.74
C GLU A 170 -4.23 5.59 -16.46
N GLU A 171 -4.82 6.67 -16.98
CA GLU A 171 -4.46 8.03 -16.57
C GLU A 171 -5.12 8.39 -15.22
N PRO A 172 -4.49 9.26 -14.40
CA PRO A 172 -3.22 9.98 -14.65
C PRO A 172 -1.94 9.16 -14.33
N PHE A 173 -2.09 7.91 -13.89
CA PHE A 173 -1.00 7.10 -13.35
C PHE A 173 0.08 6.81 -14.38
N ALA A 174 -0.32 6.54 -15.63
CA ALA A 174 0.60 6.33 -16.75
C ALA A 174 1.53 7.53 -16.96
N SER A 175 0.96 8.74 -17.04
CA SER A 175 1.74 9.98 -17.18
C SER A 175 2.67 10.24 -16.00
N TRP A 176 2.21 10.02 -14.76
CA TRP A 176 3.03 10.19 -13.56
C TRP A 176 4.21 9.22 -13.52
N ALA A 177 3.96 7.93 -13.79
CA ALA A 177 5.02 6.92 -13.85
C ALA A 177 6.04 7.21 -14.96
N ALA A 178 5.58 7.66 -16.13
CA ALA A 178 6.46 8.05 -17.23
C ALA A 178 7.39 9.22 -16.85
N GLN A 179 6.88 10.21 -16.12
CA GLN A 179 7.70 11.33 -15.63
C GLN A 179 8.76 10.90 -14.61
N ILE A 180 8.43 9.97 -13.71
CA ILE A 180 9.41 9.40 -12.76
C ILE A 180 10.51 8.67 -13.52
N ARG A 181 10.15 7.79 -14.46
CA ARG A 181 11.10 7.03 -15.30
C ARG A 181 11.99 7.95 -16.14
N GLN A 182 11.43 9.01 -16.72
CA GLN A 182 12.21 10.00 -17.47
C GLN A 182 13.24 10.70 -16.58
N LYS A 183 12.86 11.10 -15.37
CA LYS A 183 13.78 11.72 -14.40
C LYS A 183 14.90 10.77 -14.00
N ARG A 184 14.59 9.49 -13.80
CA ARG A 184 15.57 8.44 -13.52
C ARG A 184 16.60 8.31 -14.64
N ASN A 185 16.15 8.12 -15.88
CA ASN A 185 17.05 7.89 -17.02
C ASN A 185 18.02 9.06 -17.24
N ARG A 186 17.54 10.31 -17.15
CA ARG A 186 18.41 11.50 -17.28
C ARG A 186 19.53 11.54 -16.24
N LYS A 187 19.32 10.96 -15.06
CA LYS A 187 20.32 10.91 -13.99
C LYS A 187 21.31 9.78 -14.23
N THR A 188 20.84 8.63 -14.72
CA THR A 188 21.71 7.52 -15.13
C THR A 188 22.66 7.96 -16.25
N ASP A 189 22.18 8.74 -17.23
CA ASP A 189 23.00 9.26 -18.33
C ASP A 189 24.01 10.35 -17.91
N ALA A 190 23.83 10.95 -16.73
CA ALA A 190 24.66 12.05 -16.22
C ALA A 190 25.78 11.60 -15.28
N ASN A 191 25.76 10.33 -14.83
CA ASN A 191 26.76 9.71 -13.97
C ASN A 191 27.69 8.80 -14.78
#